data_AF-A0A9P9MZB2-F1
#
_entry.id   AF-A0A9P9MZB2-F1
#
_cell.length_a   1.000
_cell.length_b   1.000
_cell.length_c   1.000
_cell.angle_alpha   90.00
_cell.angle_beta   90.00
_cell.angle_gamma   90.00
#
_symmetry.space_group_name_H-M   'P 1'
#
loop_
_entity.id
_entity.type
_entity.pdbx_description
1 polymer ?
#
loop_
_entity_poly.entity_id
_entity_poly.type
_entity_poly.pdbx_seq_one_letter_code
_entity_poly.pdbx_strand_id
1 'polypeptide(L)'
;MNIWSGEKEARLNIPMEGEEGAVDGVLEIPTDQLPTEQSIVVVPQPEDSEPKPVLPKDAPVYEAAGKISPPSPESGDEITSFQKAMITIQMEARAFDSALDDLRDLSHDIYYGLEIAKDGPVLEKLICLTLGYGTEKMPARENGRDHKAANILASSIQNNPTALKEVSEFRKMIMYPSCGIAEQIKSGKGGGGEKGIPNFVSMLRARLGREKDAGALKAKVAAISGLLKDSPLRDEFLEKGGMELLLAIFLKKGDEFDGVRMKVAQLLNDNFLDEGMGAQLGVWPKMPVSEAKVCESKARMLEDGCWETHVEAFIARSPGMEWASELVNSLKEQRGRFGDSVKDREL
;
A
#
# COMPACT_ATOMS: atom_id res chain seq x y z
N MET A 1 -28.10 29.15 -24.51
CA MET A 1 -28.83 27.98 -25.05
C MET A 1 -29.74 27.52 -23.94
N ASN A 2 -31.05 27.62 -24.15
CA ASN A 2 -32.01 27.19 -23.14
C ASN A 2 -32.07 25.65 -23.18
N ILE A 3 -31.81 25.01 -22.04
CA ILE A 3 -31.62 23.55 -21.93
C ILE A 3 -32.92 22.76 -22.09
N TRP A 4 -34.08 23.43 -22.05
CA TRP A 4 -35.39 22.78 -22.16
C TRP A 4 -36.06 22.98 -23.52
N SER A 5 -35.75 24.06 -24.25
CA SER A 5 -36.29 24.30 -25.60
C SER A 5 -35.28 24.07 -26.72
N GLY A 6 -33.98 23.96 -26.43
CA GLY A 6 -32.94 23.71 -27.42
C GLY A 6 -32.62 24.90 -28.33
N GLU A 7 -33.28 26.05 -28.15
CA GLU A 7 -33.06 27.24 -28.97
C GLU A 7 -31.88 28.10 -28.47
N LYS A 8 -31.12 28.64 -29.44
CA LYS A 8 -30.02 29.59 -29.18
C LYS A 8 -30.57 31.01 -29.21
N GLU A 9 -30.85 31.56 -28.04
CA GLU A 9 -31.20 32.99 -27.91
C GLU A 9 -30.01 33.87 -28.32
N ALA A 10 -30.28 34.87 -29.17
CA ALA A 10 -29.29 35.85 -29.62
C ALA A 10 -28.89 36.75 -28.45
N ARG A 11 -27.57 36.89 -28.21
CA ARG A 11 -27.04 37.83 -27.23
C ARG A 11 -27.25 39.27 -27.73
N LEU A 12 -28.07 40.03 -27.00
CA LEU A 12 -28.14 41.49 -27.14
C LEU A 12 -26.79 42.08 -26.70
N ASN A 13 -26.08 42.71 -27.64
CA ASN A 13 -24.83 43.40 -27.38
C ASN A 13 -25.15 44.76 -26.74
N ILE A 14 -25.21 44.82 -25.41
CA ILE A 14 -25.22 46.08 -24.67
C ILE A 14 -23.75 46.47 -24.46
N PRO A 15 -23.26 47.56 -25.05
CA PRO A 15 -21.89 48.02 -24.82
C PRO A 15 -21.72 48.38 -23.34
N MET A 16 -20.71 47.79 -22.68
CA MET A 16 -20.30 48.20 -21.35
C MET A 16 -19.44 49.47 -21.47
N GLU A 17 -19.83 50.54 -20.78
CA GLU A 17 -18.98 51.73 -20.61
C GLU A 17 -17.72 51.35 -19.82
N GLY A 18 -16.54 51.61 -20.39
CA GLY A 18 -15.25 51.36 -19.73
C GLY A 18 -14.13 50.81 -20.63
N GLU A 19 -14.36 50.59 -21.92
CA GLU A 19 -13.29 50.30 -22.89
C GLU A 19 -12.50 51.56 -23.26
N GLU A 20 -11.63 52.00 -22.36
CA GLU A 20 -10.47 52.83 -22.71
C GLU A 20 -9.24 52.26 -21.99
N GLY A 21 -8.41 51.46 -22.69
CA GLY A 21 -7.05 51.20 -22.23
C GLY A 21 -6.43 49.81 -22.42
N ALA A 22 -6.98 48.91 -23.23
CA ALA A 22 -6.32 47.63 -23.51
C ALA A 22 -5.52 47.67 -24.82
N VAL A 23 -4.28 48.17 -24.73
CA VAL A 23 -3.25 48.02 -25.76
C VAL A 23 -2.34 46.85 -25.34
N ASP A 24 -2.25 45.86 -26.21
CA ASP A 24 -1.22 44.82 -26.28
C ASP A 24 -1.01 43.90 -25.03
N GLY A 25 -1.80 42.84 -24.96
CA GLY A 25 -1.24 41.48 -24.86
C GLY A 25 -0.67 40.94 -23.55
N VAL A 26 -0.69 41.64 -22.40
CA VAL A 26 -0.37 41.03 -21.09
C VAL A 26 -1.18 41.70 -19.97
N LEU A 27 -2.07 40.93 -19.33
CA LEU A 27 -2.71 41.32 -18.06
C LEU A 27 -2.22 40.37 -16.97
N GLU A 28 -1.23 40.82 -16.22
CA GLU A 28 -0.88 40.28 -14.90
C GLU A 28 -2.04 40.62 -13.95
N ILE A 29 -2.73 39.61 -13.43
CA ILE A 29 -3.73 39.78 -12.37
C ILE A 29 -3.05 39.52 -11.02
N PRO A 30 -2.95 40.51 -10.12
CA PRO A 30 -2.48 40.30 -8.76
C PRO A 30 -3.43 39.35 -8.00
N THR A 31 -2.89 38.31 -7.37
CA THR A 31 -3.62 37.20 -6.73
C THR A 31 -4.34 37.52 -5.41
N ASP A 32 -4.46 38.78 -5.01
CA ASP A 32 -5.07 39.16 -3.73
C ASP A 32 -6.33 40.00 -3.96
N GLN A 33 -7.45 39.35 -4.28
CA GLN A 33 -8.87 39.77 -4.03
C GLN A 33 -9.87 39.09 -5.00
N LEU A 34 -10.05 37.77 -4.87
CA LEU A 34 -11.24 37.11 -5.42
C LEU A 34 -12.19 36.73 -4.27
N PRO A 35 -13.37 37.38 -4.14
CA PRO A 35 -14.39 36.97 -3.19
C PRO A 35 -15.04 35.67 -3.67
N THR A 36 -14.92 34.60 -2.88
CA THR A 36 -15.64 33.35 -3.08
C THR A 36 -17.04 33.44 -2.46
N GLU A 37 -18.02 33.92 -3.22
CA GLU A 37 -19.42 33.60 -2.96
C GLU A 37 -19.81 32.37 -3.78
N GLN A 38 -19.70 31.18 -3.18
CA GLN A 38 -20.33 29.97 -3.72
C GLN A 38 -21.77 29.92 -3.23
N SER A 39 -22.70 30.45 -4.03
CA SER A 39 -24.14 30.26 -3.81
C SER A 39 -24.50 28.79 -4.12
N ILE A 40 -24.72 27.98 -3.08
CA ILE A 40 -25.27 26.63 -3.22
C ILE A 40 -26.77 26.76 -3.49
N VAL A 41 -27.18 26.49 -4.73
CA VAL A 41 -28.60 26.31 -5.08
C VAL A 41 -28.97 24.88 -4.75
N VAL A 42 -29.63 24.67 -3.61
CA VAL A 42 -30.24 23.40 -3.26
C VAL A 42 -31.46 23.18 -4.15
N VAL A 43 -31.33 22.29 -5.14
CA VAL A 43 -32.46 21.80 -5.94
C VAL A 43 -33.11 20.66 -5.16
N PRO A 44 -34.41 20.73 -4.81
CA PRO A 44 -35.11 19.61 -4.20
C PRO A 44 -35.15 18.45 -5.21
N GLN A 45 -34.51 17.32 -4.88
CA GLN A 45 -34.78 16.07 -5.59
C GLN A 45 -36.14 15.53 -5.14
N PRO A 46 -37.04 15.15 -6.05
CA PRO A 46 -38.25 14.44 -5.68
C PRO A 46 -37.88 13.09 -5.06
N GLU A 47 -38.54 12.75 -3.95
CA GLU A 47 -38.46 11.42 -3.33
C GLU A 47 -39.19 10.40 -4.20
N ASP A 48 -38.50 9.85 -5.20
CA ASP A 48 -38.96 8.64 -5.89
C ASP A 48 -38.14 7.46 -5.38
N SER A 49 -38.80 6.62 -4.59
CA SER A 49 -38.37 5.26 -4.29
C SER A 49 -38.36 4.45 -5.58
N GLU A 50 -37.29 4.56 -6.37
CA GLU A 50 -37.09 3.70 -7.52
C GLU A 50 -36.85 2.25 -7.01
N PRO A 51 -37.60 1.26 -7.52
CA PRO A 51 -37.34 -0.14 -7.21
C PRO A 51 -35.96 -0.51 -7.75
N LYS A 52 -35.05 -0.93 -6.86
CA LYS A 52 -33.73 -1.46 -7.23
C LYS A 52 -33.89 -2.47 -8.38
N PRO A 53 -33.20 -2.30 -9.51
CA PRO A 53 -33.36 -3.17 -10.65
C PRO A 53 -33.07 -4.62 -10.26
N VAL A 54 -34.05 -5.50 -10.48
CA VAL A 54 -33.90 -6.94 -10.25
C VAL A 54 -32.93 -7.47 -11.30
N LEU A 55 -31.68 -7.71 -10.88
CA LEU A 55 -30.68 -8.37 -11.72
C LEU A 55 -31.21 -9.74 -12.16
N PRO A 56 -31.26 -10.04 -13.47
CA PRO A 56 -31.63 -11.37 -13.96
C PRO A 56 -30.73 -12.45 -13.31
N LYS A 57 -31.31 -13.60 -12.93
CA LYS A 57 -30.59 -14.69 -12.27
C LYS A 57 -29.42 -15.26 -13.09
N ASP A 58 -29.41 -15.00 -14.40
CA ASP A 58 -28.38 -15.43 -15.36
C ASP A 58 -27.57 -14.25 -15.93
N ALA A 59 -27.61 -13.07 -15.28
CA ALA A 59 -26.73 -11.98 -15.66
C ALA A 59 -25.27 -12.43 -15.44
N PRO A 60 -24.39 -12.34 -16.46
CA PRO A 60 -22.98 -12.65 -16.27
C PRO A 60 -22.44 -11.80 -15.13
N VAL A 61 -21.65 -12.41 -14.25
CA VAL A 61 -21.00 -11.72 -13.14
C VAL A 61 -20.26 -10.52 -13.72
N TYR A 62 -20.70 -9.31 -13.37
CA TYR A 62 -20.07 -8.09 -13.83
C TYR A 62 -18.64 -8.04 -13.28
N GLU A 63 -17.64 -8.18 -14.14
CA GLU A 63 -16.24 -7.98 -13.78
C GLU A 63 -15.97 -6.49 -13.66
N ALA A 64 -15.99 -5.98 -12.42
CA ALA A 64 -15.82 -4.55 -12.12
C ALA A 64 -14.50 -3.95 -12.64
N ALA A 65 -13.47 -4.76 -12.87
CA ALA A 65 -12.17 -4.30 -13.34
C ALA A 65 -12.11 -4.05 -14.86
N GLY A 66 -13.04 -4.61 -15.64
CA GLY A 66 -12.96 -4.60 -17.10
C GLY A 66 -11.70 -5.29 -17.65
N LYS A 67 -11.59 -5.37 -18.98
CA LYS A 67 -10.38 -5.91 -19.62
C LYS A 67 -9.29 -4.84 -19.63
N ILE A 68 -8.24 -5.03 -18.84
CA ILE A 68 -7.04 -4.19 -18.88
C ILE A 68 -6.40 -4.33 -20.28
N SER A 69 -6.37 -3.22 -21.01
CA SER A 69 -5.85 -3.18 -22.37
C SER A 69 -4.38 -2.76 -22.36
N PRO A 70 -3.56 -3.28 -23.28
CA PRO A 70 -2.20 -2.79 -23.44
C PRO A 70 -2.22 -1.29 -23.80
N PRO A 71 -1.15 -0.55 -23.47
CA PRO A 71 -1.04 0.86 -23.83
C PRO A 71 -1.00 1.04 -25.36
N SER A 72 -1.28 2.26 -25.80
CA SER A 72 -1.42 2.61 -27.23
C SER A 72 -0.21 2.15 -28.06
N PRO A 73 -0.35 1.76 -29.33
CA PRO A 73 0.79 1.41 -30.20
C PRO A 73 1.86 2.52 -30.31
N GLU A 74 1.49 3.78 -30.07
CA GLU A 74 2.42 4.93 -30.01
C GLU A 74 3.41 4.84 -28.83
N SER A 75 3.09 4.04 -27.81
CA SER A 75 3.96 3.70 -26.67
C SER A 75 4.91 2.52 -26.95
N GLY A 76 5.15 2.19 -28.23
CA GLY A 76 5.97 1.02 -28.62
C GLY A 76 7.35 0.96 -27.96
N ASP A 77 7.95 2.12 -27.66
CA ASP A 77 9.22 2.22 -26.94
C ASP A 77 9.08 1.82 -25.46
N GLU A 78 7.97 2.14 -24.80
CA GLU A 78 7.70 1.76 -23.40
C GLU A 78 7.47 0.25 -23.26
N ILE A 79 6.65 -0.36 -24.12
CA ILE A 79 6.40 -1.81 -24.11
C ILE A 79 7.71 -2.58 -24.30
N THR A 80 8.54 -2.11 -25.24
CA THR A 80 9.85 -2.72 -25.51
C THR A 80 10.80 -2.57 -24.31
N SER A 81 10.79 -1.40 -23.66
CA SER A 81 11.61 -1.13 -22.47
C SER A 81 11.17 -2.00 -21.29
N PHE A 82 9.86 -2.11 -21.06
CA PHE A 82 9.27 -2.99 -20.06
C PHE A 82 9.69 -4.45 -20.24
N GLN A 83 9.52 -5.00 -21.44
CA GLN A 83 9.88 -6.39 -21.74
C GLN A 83 11.37 -6.65 -21.53
N LYS A 84 12.23 -5.72 -21.96
CA LYS A 84 13.68 -5.80 -21.73
C LYS A 84 14.01 -5.78 -20.24
N ALA A 85 13.33 -4.93 -19.46
CA ALA A 85 13.53 -4.84 -18.02
C ALA A 85 13.11 -6.13 -17.30
N MET A 86 11.95 -6.71 -17.64
CA MET A 86 11.48 -8.00 -17.12
C MET A 86 12.51 -9.11 -17.36
N ILE A 87 12.99 -9.26 -18.60
CA ILE A 87 14.01 -10.26 -18.97
C ILE A 87 15.33 -10.00 -18.22
N THR A 88 15.74 -8.74 -18.11
CA THR A 88 16.99 -8.36 -17.43
C THR A 88 16.96 -8.74 -15.94
N ILE A 89 15.83 -8.52 -15.27
CA ILE A 89 15.63 -8.92 -13.87
C ILE A 89 15.61 -10.44 -13.74
N GLN A 90 14.83 -11.12 -14.60
CA GLN A 90 14.73 -12.57 -14.61
C GLN A 90 16.10 -13.25 -14.79
N MET A 91 16.93 -12.74 -15.70
CA MET A 91 18.25 -13.29 -16.01
C MET A 91 19.40 -12.77 -15.15
N GLU A 92 19.17 -11.78 -14.26
CA GLU A 92 20.25 -11.09 -13.53
C GLU A 92 21.34 -10.54 -14.46
N ALA A 93 20.92 -9.93 -15.57
CA ALA A 93 21.85 -9.39 -16.56
C ALA A 93 22.51 -8.09 -16.08
N ARG A 94 23.59 -7.66 -16.77
CA ARG A 94 24.44 -6.53 -16.34
C ARG A 94 23.71 -5.21 -16.11
N ALA A 95 22.59 -4.96 -16.79
CA ALA A 95 21.80 -3.74 -16.69
C ALA A 95 20.71 -3.80 -15.59
N PHE A 96 20.90 -4.65 -14.56
CA PHE A 96 19.89 -4.92 -13.53
C PHE A 96 19.36 -3.68 -12.81
N ASP A 97 20.26 -2.76 -12.44
CA ASP A 97 19.86 -1.53 -11.74
C ASP A 97 19.00 -0.61 -12.61
N SER A 98 19.34 -0.49 -13.91
CA SER A 98 18.54 0.26 -14.88
C SER A 98 17.18 -0.40 -15.10
N ALA A 99 17.14 -1.73 -15.21
CA ALA A 99 15.88 -2.45 -15.36
C ALA A 99 14.95 -2.28 -14.15
N LEU A 100 15.50 -2.17 -12.94
CA LEU A 100 14.69 -1.83 -11.76
C LEU A 100 14.17 -0.39 -11.79
N ASP A 101 14.93 0.56 -12.35
CA ASP A 101 14.44 1.93 -12.54
C ASP A 101 13.33 1.97 -13.59
N ASP A 102 13.52 1.30 -14.73
CA ASP A 102 12.53 1.20 -15.80
C ASP A 102 11.23 0.55 -15.28
N LEU A 103 11.32 -0.57 -14.55
CA LEU A 103 10.13 -1.20 -13.95
C LEU A 103 9.49 -0.33 -12.89
N ARG A 104 10.25 0.39 -12.08
CA ARG A 104 9.69 1.29 -11.06
C ARG A 104 8.87 2.38 -11.72
N ASP A 105 9.40 3.00 -12.77
CA ASP A 105 8.73 4.06 -13.51
C ASP A 105 7.47 3.55 -14.21
N LEU A 106 7.44 2.31 -14.68
CA LEU A 106 6.28 1.74 -15.39
C LEU A 106 5.26 1.06 -14.46
N SER A 107 5.65 0.60 -13.28
CA SER A 107 4.83 -0.24 -12.38
C SER A 107 3.56 0.42 -11.83
N HIS A 108 3.43 1.74 -11.92
CA HIS A 108 2.23 2.45 -11.50
C HIS A 108 1.09 2.40 -12.54
N ASP A 109 1.41 2.04 -13.78
CA ASP A 109 0.41 1.78 -14.80
C ASP A 109 -0.27 0.42 -14.56
N ILE A 110 -1.59 0.39 -14.71
CA ILE A 110 -2.41 -0.78 -14.41
C ILE A 110 -2.05 -2.00 -15.28
N TYR A 111 -1.65 -1.80 -16.54
CA TYR A 111 -1.24 -2.87 -17.44
C TYR A 111 0.13 -3.42 -17.05
N TYR A 112 1.14 -2.56 -16.89
CA TYR A 112 2.49 -3.01 -16.54
C TYR A 112 2.54 -3.64 -15.14
N GLY A 113 1.80 -3.11 -14.17
CA GLY A 113 1.66 -3.70 -12.85
C GLY A 113 1.04 -5.11 -12.90
N LEU A 114 0.04 -5.32 -13.76
CA LEU A 114 -0.55 -6.64 -13.99
C LEU A 114 0.44 -7.63 -14.62
N GLU A 115 1.20 -7.19 -15.62
CA GLU A 115 2.19 -8.07 -16.27
C GLU A 115 3.35 -8.45 -15.34
N ILE A 116 3.76 -7.54 -14.44
CA ILE A 116 4.70 -7.87 -13.35
C ILE A 116 4.10 -8.94 -12.42
N ALA A 117 2.84 -8.76 -12.01
CA ALA A 117 2.16 -9.68 -11.09
C ALA A 117 1.98 -11.11 -11.64
N LYS A 118 1.86 -11.26 -12.97
CA LYS A 118 1.73 -12.57 -13.64
C LYS A 118 3.06 -13.33 -13.76
N ASP A 119 4.19 -12.63 -13.79
CA ASP A 119 5.49 -13.26 -13.96
C ASP A 119 6.05 -13.74 -12.62
N GLY A 120 5.79 -15.01 -12.29
CA GLY A 120 6.26 -15.63 -11.05
C GLY A 120 7.77 -15.47 -10.78
N PRO A 121 8.66 -15.74 -11.75
CA PRO A 121 10.11 -15.53 -11.57
C PRO A 121 10.52 -14.09 -11.24
N VAL A 122 9.95 -13.08 -11.91
CA VAL A 122 10.21 -11.67 -11.60
C VAL A 122 9.62 -11.32 -10.23
N LEU A 123 8.39 -11.76 -9.95
CA LEU A 123 7.73 -11.55 -8.66
C LEU A 123 8.56 -12.11 -7.49
N GLU A 124 9.07 -13.34 -7.61
CA GLU A 124 9.92 -13.95 -6.57
C GLU A 124 11.19 -13.12 -6.32
N LYS A 125 11.85 -12.64 -7.39
CA LYS A 125 13.03 -11.79 -7.27
C LYS A 125 12.73 -10.48 -6.57
N LEU A 126 11.63 -9.82 -6.93
CA LEU A 126 11.22 -8.57 -6.29
C LEU A 126 10.89 -8.79 -4.80
N ILE A 127 10.22 -9.90 -4.45
CA ILE A 127 9.96 -10.29 -3.06
C ILE A 127 11.27 -10.50 -2.30
N CYS A 128 12.22 -11.24 -2.88
CA CYS A 128 13.50 -11.49 -2.23
C CYS A 128 14.30 -10.20 -2.00
N LEU A 129 14.39 -9.33 -3.01
CA LEU A 129 15.04 -8.03 -2.87
C LEU A 129 14.35 -7.18 -1.79
N THR A 130 13.01 -7.15 -1.76
CA THR A 130 12.21 -6.45 -0.73
C THR A 130 12.54 -6.95 0.67
N LEU A 131 12.72 -8.27 0.84
CA LEU A 131 13.15 -8.89 2.10
C LEU A 131 14.64 -8.62 2.44
N GLY A 132 15.40 -7.99 1.54
CA GLY A 132 16.82 -7.71 1.70
C GLY A 132 17.72 -8.91 1.35
N TYR A 133 17.23 -9.85 0.56
CA TYR A 133 17.95 -11.02 0.06
C TYR A 133 18.23 -10.84 -1.44
N GLY A 134 19.49 -10.95 -1.81
CA GLY A 134 19.96 -10.91 -3.20
C GLY A 134 21.07 -11.94 -3.40
N THR A 135 21.50 -12.12 -4.65
CA THR A 135 22.60 -13.02 -4.98
C THR A 135 23.95 -12.34 -4.70
N GLU A 136 25.05 -13.09 -4.73
CA GLU A 136 26.39 -12.49 -4.59
C GLU A 136 26.69 -11.49 -5.72
N LYS A 137 26.11 -11.72 -6.91
CA LYS A 137 26.22 -10.82 -8.07
C LYS A 137 25.29 -9.62 -7.97
N MET A 138 24.13 -9.80 -7.35
CA MET A 138 23.12 -8.76 -7.17
C MET A 138 22.72 -8.62 -5.69
N PRO A 139 23.58 -8.03 -4.84
CA PRO A 139 23.24 -7.74 -3.45
C PRO A 139 22.00 -6.84 -3.35
N ALA A 140 21.06 -7.17 -2.46
CA ALA A 140 19.78 -6.45 -2.37
C ALA A 140 19.90 -4.99 -1.89
N ARG A 141 20.94 -4.63 -1.16
CA ARG A 141 21.12 -3.27 -0.62
C ARG A 141 21.97 -2.37 -1.49
N GLU A 142 22.70 -2.95 -2.44
CA GLU A 142 23.48 -2.17 -3.37
C GLU A 142 22.52 -1.32 -4.22
N ASN A 143 22.88 -0.05 -4.46
CA ASN A 143 22.09 0.89 -5.26
C ASN A 143 20.61 1.01 -4.86
N GLY A 144 20.26 0.71 -3.61
CA GLY A 144 18.88 0.77 -3.10
C GLY A 144 17.93 -0.22 -3.78
N ARG A 145 18.42 -1.36 -4.30
CA ARG A 145 17.60 -2.35 -5.02
C ARG A 145 16.41 -2.86 -4.19
N ASP A 146 16.56 -3.01 -2.88
CA ASP A 146 15.49 -3.41 -1.98
C ASP A 146 14.39 -2.34 -1.86
N HIS A 147 14.76 -1.06 -1.82
CA HIS A 147 13.82 0.05 -1.90
C HIS A 147 13.10 0.08 -3.26
N LYS A 148 13.83 -0.07 -4.37
CA LYS A 148 13.24 -0.10 -5.72
C LYS A 148 12.27 -1.27 -5.88
N ALA A 149 12.68 -2.48 -5.48
CA ALA A 149 11.83 -3.67 -5.55
C ALA A 149 10.55 -3.53 -4.72
N ALA A 150 10.67 -2.98 -3.49
CA ALA A 150 9.52 -2.74 -2.64
C ALA A 150 8.53 -1.73 -3.28
N ASN A 151 9.04 -0.67 -3.91
CA ASN A 151 8.19 0.28 -4.63
C ASN A 151 7.51 -0.36 -5.84
N ILE A 152 8.25 -1.13 -6.66
CA ILE A 152 7.68 -1.83 -7.83
C ILE A 152 6.51 -2.72 -7.39
N LEU A 153 6.72 -3.54 -6.36
CA LEU A 153 5.67 -4.41 -5.82
C LEU A 153 4.47 -3.62 -5.31
N ALA A 154 4.71 -2.58 -4.50
CA ALA A 154 3.64 -1.76 -3.95
C ALA A 154 2.82 -1.08 -5.06
N SER A 155 3.49 -0.48 -6.05
CA SER A 155 2.85 0.23 -7.15
C SER A 155 2.09 -0.71 -8.09
N SER A 156 2.62 -1.91 -8.35
CA SER A 156 1.99 -2.89 -9.25
C SER A 156 0.62 -3.36 -8.79
N ILE A 157 0.42 -3.45 -7.47
CA ILE A 157 -0.85 -3.91 -6.87
C ILE A 157 -1.72 -2.76 -6.33
N GLN A 158 -1.17 -1.56 -6.19
CA GLN A 158 -1.91 -0.41 -5.70
C GLN A 158 -3.03 -0.05 -6.68
N ASN A 159 -4.28 -0.01 -6.19
CA ASN A 159 -5.46 0.26 -7.01
C ASN A 159 -5.61 -0.69 -8.23
N ASN A 160 -4.99 -1.88 -8.17
CA ASN A 160 -5.01 -2.87 -9.24
C ASN A 160 -5.50 -4.22 -8.71
N PRO A 161 -6.84 -4.40 -8.53
CA PRO A 161 -7.39 -5.62 -7.97
C PRO A 161 -7.12 -6.86 -8.85
N THR A 162 -6.97 -6.67 -10.16
CA THR A 162 -6.60 -7.75 -11.08
C THR A 162 -5.17 -8.23 -10.84
N ALA A 163 -4.21 -7.31 -10.70
CA ALA A 163 -2.83 -7.68 -10.35
C ALA A 163 -2.76 -8.36 -8.98
N LEU A 164 -3.51 -7.85 -7.98
CA LEU A 164 -3.57 -8.48 -6.66
C LEU A 164 -4.12 -9.91 -6.72
N LYS A 165 -5.11 -10.17 -7.59
CA LYS A 165 -5.64 -11.52 -7.81
C LYS A 165 -4.59 -12.47 -8.39
N GLU A 166 -3.82 -12.02 -9.39
CA GLU A 166 -2.70 -12.80 -9.96
C GLU A 166 -1.62 -13.09 -8.89
N VAL A 167 -1.27 -12.09 -8.06
CA VAL A 167 -0.36 -12.26 -6.93
C VAL A 167 -0.84 -13.34 -5.95
N SER A 168 -2.15 -13.44 -5.71
CA SER A 168 -2.74 -14.46 -4.82
C SER A 168 -2.49 -15.90 -5.32
N GLU A 169 -2.36 -16.11 -6.63
CA GLU A 169 -1.99 -17.42 -7.19
C GLU A 169 -0.59 -17.87 -6.75
N PHE A 170 0.30 -16.90 -6.52
CA PHE A 170 1.66 -17.11 -6.05
C PHE A 170 1.81 -17.09 -4.52
N ARG A 171 0.71 -17.13 -3.74
CA ARG A 171 0.74 -16.98 -2.27
C ARG A 171 1.79 -17.81 -1.55
N LYS A 172 1.98 -19.07 -1.96
CA LYS A 172 2.94 -19.98 -1.31
C LYS A 172 4.38 -19.52 -1.55
N MET A 173 4.68 -19.04 -2.75
CA MET A 173 5.99 -18.49 -3.09
C MET A 173 6.22 -17.17 -2.36
N ILE A 174 5.20 -16.31 -2.25
CA ILE A 174 5.30 -15.03 -1.53
C ILE A 174 5.54 -15.25 -0.04
N MET A 175 4.78 -16.15 0.60
CA MET A 175 4.89 -16.43 2.03
C MET A 175 6.09 -17.31 2.40
N TYR A 176 6.59 -18.15 1.48
CA TYR A 176 7.78 -18.98 1.67
C TYR A 176 8.75 -18.83 0.48
N PRO A 177 9.34 -17.64 0.28
CA PRO A 177 10.15 -17.39 -0.89
C PRO A 177 11.50 -18.09 -0.73
N SER A 178 12.04 -18.62 -1.84
CA SER A 178 13.28 -19.40 -1.77
C SER A 178 14.50 -18.53 -1.48
N CYS A 179 14.57 -17.33 -2.07
CA CYS A 179 15.61 -16.29 -1.91
C CYS A 179 17.06 -16.78 -1.75
N GLY A 180 17.43 -17.86 -2.44
CA GLY A 180 18.75 -18.46 -2.32
C GLY A 180 19.05 -19.06 -0.94
N ILE A 181 18.04 -19.27 -0.08
CA ILE A 181 18.18 -19.86 1.26
C ILE A 181 18.84 -21.24 1.18
N ALA A 182 18.48 -22.05 0.18
CA ALA A 182 19.11 -23.36 -0.03
C ALA A 182 20.62 -23.26 -0.31
N GLU A 183 21.06 -22.20 -0.99
CA GLU A 183 22.48 -21.93 -1.29
C GLU A 183 23.21 -21.32 -0.09
N GLN A 184 22.52 -20.50 0.72
CA GLN A 184 23.04 -19.94 1.97
C GLN A 184 23.20 -21.01 3.07
N ILE A 185 22.30 -22.00 3.12
CA ILE A 185 22.41 -23.16 4.02
C ILE A 185 23.60 -24.04 3.59
N LYS A 186 23.75 -24.33 2.30
CA LYS A 186 24.87 -25.13 1.76
C LYS A 186 26.23 -24.47 1.96
N SER A 187 26.30 -23.14 1.95
CA SER A 187 27.54 -22.37 2.14
C SER A 187 27.90 -22.12 3.62
N GLY A 188 27.16 -22.69 4.58
CA GLY A 188 27.45 -22.56 6.02
C GLY A 188 27.25 -21.15 6.59
N LYS A 189 26.74 -20.21 5.79
CA LYS A 189 26.39 -18.84 6.20
C LYS A 189 24.96 -18.73 6.76
N GLY A 190 24.18 -19.82 6.71
CA GLY A 190 22.87 -19.92 7.33
C GLY A 190 22.97 -19.90 8.84
N GLY A 191 22.74 -18.74 9.45
CA GLY A 191 22.63 -18.60 10.90
C GLY A 191 21.53 -19.50 11.43
N GLY A 192 21.93 -20.61 12.05
CA GLY A 192 21.03 -21.50 12.77
C GLY A 192 20.32 -20.75 13.89
N GLY A 193 18.99 -20.79 13.89
CA GLY A 193 18.21 -20.11 14.92
C GLY A 193 16.73 -20.48 15.00
N GLU A 194 16.05 -20.77 13.88
CA GLU A 194 14.62 -21.09 13.90
C GLU A 194 14.35 -22.48 13.33
N LYS A 195 13.67 -23.32 14.12
CA LYS A 195 13.31 -24.72 13.83
C LYS A 195 12.14 -24.82 12.84
N GLY A 196 12.11 -24.00 11.79
CA GLY A 196 11.02 -23.94 10.83
C GLY A 196 11.50 -23.54 9.44
N ILE A 197 10.66 -23.79 8.44
CA ILE A 197 10.87 -23.28 7.07
C ILE A 197 10.80 -21.75 7.15
N PRO A 198 11.85 -21.01 6.75
CA PRO A 198 11.82 -19.56 6.72
C PRO A 198 10.63 -19.07 5.88
N ASN A 199 9.90 -18.13 6.44
CA ASN A 199 8.76 -17.47 5.80
C ASN A 199 9.01 -15.96 5.68
N PHE A 200 8.20 -15.28 4.87
CA PHE A 200 8.26 -13.83 4.63
C PHE A 200 8.45 -13.01 5.91
N VAL A 201 7.64 -13.26 6.95
CA VAL A 201 7.68 -12.52 8.22
C VAL A 201 9.00 -12.74 8.94
N SER A 202 9.40 -14.00 9.14
CA SER A 202 10.66 -14.36 9.82
C SER A 202 11.89 -13.82 9.07
N MET A 203 11.87 -13.86 7.74
CA MET A 203 12.96 -13.40 6.88
C MET A 203 13.14 -11.89 6.95
N LEU A 204 12.04 -11.13 6.92
CA LEU A 204 12.10 -9.68 7.07
C LEU A 204 12.53 -9.29 8.49
N ARG A 205 11.99 -9.96 9.50
CA ARG A 205 12.34 -9.76 10.92
C ARG A 205 13.84 -9.97 11.16
N ALA A 206 14.42 -11.00 10.57
CA ALA A 206 15.86 -11.28 10.68
C ALA A 206 16.76 -10.16 10.11
N ARG A 207 16.25 -9.37 9.15
CA ARG A 207 16.98 -8.25 8.53
C ARG A 207 16.64 -6.89 9.12
N LEU A 208 15.53 -6.77 9.85
CA LEU A 208 15.03 -5.50 10.40
C LEU A 208 16.06 -4.74 11.25
N GLY A 209 16.80 -5.46 12.10
CA GLY A 209 17.83 -4.85 12.96
C GLY A 209 19.05 -4.31 12.20
N ARG A 210 19.28 -4.79 10.97
CA ARG A 210 20.35 -4.30 10.10
C ARG A 210 19.87 -3.19 9.15
N GLU A 211 18.56 -3.00 9.04
CA GLU A 211 18.00 -1.97 8.18
C GLU A 211 18.29 -0.59 8.78
N LYS A 212 18.86 0.32 7.98
CA LYS A 212 19.18 1.68 8.41
C LYS A 212 18.50 2.71 7.52
N ASP A 213 18.03 2.30 6.36
CA ASP A 213 17.34 3.17 5.43
C ASP A 213 15.85 3.21 5.77
N ALA A 214 15.38 4.37 6.23
CA ALA A 214 13.98 4.61 6.55
C ALA A 214 13.10 4.61 5.28
N GLY A 215 13.61 5.10 4.15
CA GLY A 215 12.90 5.07 2.87
C GLY A 215 12.70 3.65 2.36
N ALA A 216 13.74 2.81 2.42
CA ALA A 216 13.65 1.38 2.10
C ALA A 216 12.62 0.68 3.00
N LEU A 217 12.68 0.92 4.32
CA LEU A 217 11.75 0.30 5.26
C LEU A 217 10.30 0.79 5.04
N LYS A 218 10.09 2.07 4.75
CA LYS A 218 8.77 2.63 4.41
C LYS A 218 8.19 1.97 3.16
N ALA A 219 9.00 1.78 2.12
CA ALA A 219 8.59 1.09 0.89
C ALA A 219 8.22 -0.37 1.16
N LYS A 220 8.98 -1.07 2.01
CA LYS A 220 8.66 -2.44 2.45
C LYS A 220 7.30 -2.50 3.15
N VAL A 221 7.00 -1.55 4.04
CA VAL A 221 5.67 -1.45 4.69
C VAL A 221 4.58 -1.17 3.66
N ALA A 222 4.83 -0.32 2.66
CA ALA A 222 3.87 -0.06 1.59
C ALA A 222 3.55 -1.32 0.76
N ALA A 223 4.58 -2.10 0.40
CA ALA A 223 4.42 -3.37 -0.31
C ALA A 223 3.59 -4.37 0.52
N ILE A 224 3.90 -4.50 1.82
CA ILE A 224 3.12 -5.34 2.73
C ILE A 224 1.66 -4.87 2.76
N SER A 225 1.40 -3.57 2.91
CA SER A 225 0.03 -3.04 2.95
C SER A 225 -0.80 -3.46 1.74
N GLY A 226 -0.23 -3.43 0.54
CA GLY A 226 -0.92 -3.88 -0.67
C GLY A 226 -1.16 -5.39 -0.69
N LEU A 227 -0.18 -6.20 -0.27
CA LEU A 227 -0.31 -7.66 -0.23
C LEU A 227 -1.41 -8.12 0.74
N LEU A 228 -1.57 -7.43 1.87
CA LEU A 228 -2.57 -7.76 2.90
C LEU A 228 -4.02 -7.45 2.49
N LYS A 229 -4.24 -6.78 1.35
CA LYS A 229 -5.57 -6.62 0.78
C LYS A 229 -6.14 -7.94 0.27
N ASP A 230 -5.29 -8.91 -0.07
CA ASP A 230 -5.70 -10.29 -0.33
C ASP A 230 -5.89 -11.04 0.99
N SER A 231 -7.10 -11.56 1.23
CA SER A 231 -7.45 -12.21 2.49
C SER A 231 -6.59 -13.45 2.81
N PRO A 232 -6.35 -14.39 1.86
CA PRO A 232 -5.44 -15.51 2.09
C PRO A 232 -4.03 -15.10 2.52
N LEU A 233 -3.42 -14.11 1.85
CA LEU A 233 -2.11 -13.58 2.22
C LEU A 233 -2.14 -12.90 3.59
N ARG A 234 -3.19 -12.13 3.89
CA ARG A 234 -3.38 -11.49 5.20
C ARG A 234 -3.46 -12.50 6.33
N ASP A 235 -4.29 -13.53 6.19
CA ASP A 235 -4.50 -14.53 7.22
C ASP A 235 -3.21 -15.29 7.52
N GLU A 236 -2.46 -15.67 6.47
CA GLU A 236 -1.17 -16.35 6.65
C GLU A 236 -0.10 -15.42 7.24
N PHE A 237 -0.07 -14.14 6.84
CA PHE A 237 0.83 -13.15 7.44
C PHE A 237 0.56 -12.97 8.94
N LEU A 238 -0.70 -12.90 9.36
CA LEU A 238 -1.09 -12.84 10.76
C LEU A 238 -0.66 -14.10 11.51
N GLU A 239 -0.89 -15.29 10.94
CA GLU A 239 -0.52 -16.56 11.56
C GLU A 239 0.99 -16.67 11.81
N LYS A 240 1.82 -16.07 10.95
CA LYS A 240 3.29 -16.09 11.07
C LYS A 240 3.87 -14.97 11.96
N GLY A 241 3.03 -14.25 12.71
CA GLY A 241 3.46 -13.20 13.61
C GLY A 241 3.71 -11.85 12.93
N GLY A 242 2.92 -11.56 11.90
CA GLY A 242 3.03 -10.34 11.11
C GLY A 242 2.78 -9.07 11.92
N MET A 243 1.92 -9.12 12.93
CA MET A 243 1.64 -7.97 13.80
C MET A 243 2.83 -7.65 14.71
N GLU A 244 3.50 -8.66 15.24
CA GLU A 244 4.72 -8.53 16.03
C GLU A 244 5.87 -7.94 15.19
N LEU A 245 5.90 -8.26 13.90
CA LEU A 245 6.83 -7.65 12.94
C LEU A 245 6.50 -6.17 12.72
N LEU A 246 5.23 -5.82 12.46
CA LEU A 246 4.81 -4.44 12.26
C LEU A 246 5.05 -3.58 13.50
N LEU A 247 4.78 -4.10 14.69
CA LEU A 247 5.08 -3.40 15.95
C LEU A 247 6.60 -3.23 16.14
N ALA A 248 7.40 -4.24 15.79
CA ALA A 248 8.86 -4.11 15.83
C ALA A 248 9.37 -3.04 14.85
N ILE A 249 8.73 -2.89 13.69
CA ILE A 249 9.03 -1.81 12.73
C ILE A 249 8.65 -0.44 13.34
N PHE A 250 7.46 -0.32 13.93
CA PHE A 250 6.99 0.90 14.58
C PHE A 250 7.92 1.35 15.72
N LEU A 251 8.43 0.40 16.49
CA LEU A 251 9.32 0.61 17.64
C LEU A 251 10.79 0.86 17.29
N LYS A 252 11.13 0.89 16.00
CA LYS A 252 12.47 1.28 15.57
C LYS A 252 12.81 2.66 16.14
N LYS A 253 14.06 2.87 16.55
CA LYS A 253 14.50 4.13 17.17
C LYS A 253 14.95 5.13 16.11
N GLY A 254 14.76 6.42 16.37
CA GLY A 254 15.17 7.52 15.49
C GLY A 254 13.96 8.24 14.86
N ASP A 255 14.07 9.55 14.72
CA ASP A 255 13.02 10.41 14.16
C ASP A 255 12.95 10.24 12.63
N GLU A 256 14.04 9.81 12.00
CA GLU A 256 14.08 9.44 10.59
C GLU A 256 13.07 8.33 10.23
N PHE A 257 12.62 7.55 11.23
CA PHE A 257 11.61 6.50 11.07
C PHE A 257 10.16 6.99 11.30
N ASP A 258 9.91 8.27 11.56
CA ASP A 258 8.53 8.77 11.74
C ASP A 258 7.66 8.53 10.50
N GLY A 259 8.23 8.72 9.31
CA GLY A 259 7.55 8.39 8.06
C GLY A 259 7.24 6.90 7.89
N VAL A 260 8.01 6.02 8.56
CA VAL A 260 7.73 4.57 8.63
C VAL A 260 6.62 4.30 9.63
N ARG A 261 6.63 4.92 10.81
CA ARG A 261 5.59 4.76 11.83
C ARG A 261 4.22 5.19 11.30
N MET A 262 4.16 6.34 10.63
CA MET A 262 2.95 6.80 9.94
C MET A 262 2.50 5.80 8.87
N LYS A 263 3.44 5.20 8.10
CA LYS A 263 3.07 4.20 7.09
C LYS A 263 2.56 2.89 7.70
N VAL A 264 3.08 2.49 8.86
CA VAL A 264 2.53 1.37 9.65
C VAL A 264 1.11 1.71 10.10
N ALA A 265 0.87 2.91 10.65
CA ALA A 265 -0.47 3.34 11.05
C ALA A 265 -1.48 3.29 9.89
N GLN A 266 -1.09 3.80 8.71
CA GLN A 266 -1.90 3.71 7.49
C GLN A 266 -2.19 2.25 7.11
N LEU A 267 -1.17 1.38 7.12
CA LEU A 267 -1.36 -0.05 6.84
C LEU A 267 -2.39 -0.67 7.80
N LEU A 268 -2.31 -0.34 9.10
CA LEU A 268 -3.25 -0.87 10.09
C LEU A 268 -4.68 -0.42 9.82
N ASN A 269 -4.88 0.86 9.55
CA ASN A 269 -6.19 1.40 9.20
C ASN A 269 -6.73 0.75 7.94
N ASP A 270 -5.93 0.73 6.87
CA ASP A 270 -6.33 0.22 5.56
C ASP A 270 -6.72 -1.27 5.60
N ASN A 271 -6.10 -2.09 6.44
CA ASN A 271 -6.28 -3.53 6.41
C ASN A 271 -7.10 -4.11 7.57
N PHE A 272 -7.16 -3.41 8.71
CA PHE A 272 -7.74 -3.98 9.94
C PHE A 272 -8.71 -3.06 10.69
N LEU A 273 -8.54 -1.73 10.64
CA LEU A 273 -9.24 -0.83 11.56
C LEU A 273 -10.34 0.04 10.91
N ASP A 274 -10.28 0.28 9.60
CA ASP A 274 -11.21 1.16 8.88
C ASP A 274 -11.91 0.43 7.71
N GLU A 275 -13.19 0.08 7.92
CA GLU A 275 -14.03 -0.56 6.91
C GLU A 275 -14.20 0.30 5.65
N GLY A 276 -14.23 1.64 5.80
CA GLY A 276 -14.32 2.57 4.67
C GLY A 276 -13.10 2.54 3.76
N MET A 277 -11.95 2.13 4.28
CA MET A 277 -10.71 1.92 3.54
C MET A 277 -10.55 0.45 3.05
N GLY A 278 -11.58 -0.38 3.24
CA GLY A 278 -11.62 -1.77 2.83
C GLY A 278 -11.05 -2.76 3.83
N ALA A 279 -10.92 -2.37 5.11
CA ALA A 279 -10.49 -3.29 6.16
C ALA A 279 -11.55 -4.35 6.49
N GLN A 280 -11.10 -5.56 6.81
CA GLN A 280 -11.96 -6.57 7.41
C GLN A 280 -11.89 -6.44 8.93
N LEU A 281 -12.92 -5.84 9.54
CA LEU A 281 -12.99 -5.62 10.99
C LEU A 281 -13.05 -6.93 11.77
N GLY A 282 -12.54 -6.91 13.00
CA GLY A 282 -12.51 -8.07 13.91
C GLY A 282 -11.47 -9.14 13.58
N VAL A 283 -10.72 -8.99 12.48
CA VAL A 283 -9.57 -9.86 12.16
C VAL A 283 -8.40 -9.57 13.10
N TRP A 284 -8.21 -8.31 13.47
CA TRP A 284 -7.21 -7.82 14.42
C TRP A 284 -7.63 -6.41 14.86
N PRO A 285 -7.35 -5.93 16.09
CA PRO A 285 -6.75 -6.63 17.25
C PRO A 285 -7.67 -7.70 17.88
N LYS A 286 -7.08 -8.65 18.64
CA LYS A 286 -7.83 -9.77 19.25
C LYS A 286 -7.71 -9.91 20.77
N MET A 287 -6.57 -9.56 21.34
CA MET A 287 -6.28 -9.70 22.77
C MET A 287 -6.79 -8.47 23.54
N PRO A 288 -6.96 -8.55 24.87
CA PRO A 288 -7.15 -7.35 25.68
C PRO A 288 -5.87 -6.49 25.70
N VAL A 289 -6.03 -5.20 26.01
CA VAL A 289 -4.90 -4.29 26.26
C VAL A 289 -4.08 -4.83 27.42
N SER A 290 -2.77 -4.92 27.22
CA SER A 290 -1.83 -5.39 28.24
C SER A 290 -1.41 -4.26 29.17
N GLU A 291 -1.03 -4.61 30.40
CA GLU A 291 -0.45 -3.64 31.32
C GLU A 291 0.88 -3.10 30.79
N ALA A 292 1.14 -1.81 31.02
CA ALA A 292 2.36 -1.15 30.51
C ALA A 292 3.66 -1.88 30.90
N LYS A 293 3.74 -2.42 32.12
CA LYS A 293 4.90 -3.19 32.61
C LYS A 293 5.18 -4.45 31.79
N VAL A 294 4.13 -5.10 31.26
CA VAL A 294 4.27 -6.27 30.38
C VAL A 294 4.90 -5.83 29.05
N CYS A 295 4.44 -4.70 28.52
CA CYS A 295 4.87 -4.13 27.25
C CYS A 295 6.27 -3.51 27.28
N GLU A 296 6.82 -3.22 28.46
CA GLU A 296 8.21 -2.82 28.64
C GLU A 296 9.18 -4.01 28.62
N SER A 297 8.69 -5.23 28.86
CA SER A 297 9.53 -6.41 28.90
C SER A 297 9.94 -6.88 27.51
N LYS A 298 11.24 -7.13 27.27
CA LYS A 298 11.73 -7.57 25.95
C LYS A 298 11.05 -8.83 25.41
N ALA A 299 10.56 -9.70 26.30
CA ALA A 299 9.92 -10.95 25.91
C ALA A 299 8.50 -10.75 25.37
N ARG A 300 7.76 -9.75 25.87
CA ARG A 300 6.33 -9.57 25.61
C ARG A 300 5.98 -8.24 24.95
N MET A 301 6.97 -7.35 24.76
CA MET A 301 6.76 -6.00 24.22
C MET A 301 6.14 -5.93 22.82
N LEU A 302 6.08 -7.05 22.09
CA LEU A 302 5.52 -7.09 20.74
C LEU A 302 4.16 -7.78 20.68
N GLU A 303 3.63 -8.23 21.81
CA GLU A 303 2.33 -8.89 21.86
C GLU A 303 1.21 -7.94 21.42
N ASP A 304 0.13 -8.54 20.94
CA ASP A 304 -1.03 -7.81 20.43
C ASP A 304 -1.54 -6.74 21.41
N GLY A 305 -1.67 -7.06 22.70
CA GLY A 305 -2.17 -6.12 23.71
C GLY A 305 -1.27 -4.91 23.98
N CYS A 306 -0.08 -4.83 23.38
CA CYS A 306 0.89 -3.75 23.64
C CYS A 306 0.86 -2.59 22.64
N TRP A 307 0.05 -2.68 21.57
CA TRP A 307 -0.01 -1.65 20.54
C TRP A 307 -0.38 -0.27 21.11
N GLU A 308 -1.46 -0.18 21.88
CA GLU A 308 -1.92 1.08 22.46
C GLU A 308 -0.86 1.70 23.37
N THR A 309 -0.27 0.92 24.26
CA THR A 309 0.80 1.41 25.16
C THR A 309 1.96 2.01 24.38
N HIS A 310 2.39 1.37 23.30
CA HIS A 310 3.53 1.85 22.51
C HIS A 310 3.21 3.08 21.69
N VAL A 311 2.01 3.17 21.11
CA VAL A 311 1.58 4.34 20.36
C VAL A 311 1.35 5.53 21.31
N GLU A 312 0.74 5.32 22.48
CA GLU A 312 0.59 6.35 23.51
C GLU A 312 1.96 6.86 24.01
N ALA A 313 2.91 5.96 24.24
CA ALA A 313 4.28 6.34 24.59
C ALA A 313 4.99 7.11 23.45
N PHE A 314 4.64 6.87 22.18
CA PHE A 314 5.11 7.67 21.06
C PHE A 314 4.48 9.07 21.06
N ILE A 315 3.15 9.18 21.21
CA ILE A 315 2.44 10.47 21.29
C ILE A 315 3.01 11.36 22.41
N ALA A 316 3.28 10.77 23.58
CA ALA A 316 3.84 11.51 24.72
C ALA A 316 5.24 12.09 24.44
N ARG A 317 6.02 11.44 23.56
CA ARG A 317 7.37 11.89 23.15
C ARG A 317 7.33 12.85 21.95
N SER A 318 6.32 12.70 21.10
CA SER A 318 6.17 13.45 19.85
C SER A 318 4.77 14.10 19.79
N PRO A 319 4.49 15.11 20.63
CA PRO A 319 3.19 15.77 20.66
C PRO A 319 2.89 16.48 19.33
N GLY A 320 1.62 16.52 18.94
CA GLY A 320 1.15 17.18 17.70
C GLY A 320 1.05 16.24 16.49
N MET A 321 1.34 14.95 16.64
CA MET A 321 1.13 13.95 15.58
C MET A 321 -0.33 13.46 15.59
N GLU A 322 -1.23 14.14 14.87
CA GLU A 322 -2.67 13.82 14.83
C GLU A 322 -2.95 12.37 14.44
N TRP A 323 -2.28 11.87 13.40
CA TRP A 323 -2.41 10.48 12.92
C TRP A 323 -2.16 9.42 14.00
N ALA A 324 -1.29 9.71 14.98
CA ALA A 324 -0.97 8.77 16.04
C ALA A 324 -2.11 8.71 17.07
N SER A 325 -2.73 9.86 17.37
CA SER A 325 -3.91 9.94 18.21
C SER A 325 -5.10 9.24 17.57
N GLU A 326 -5.31 9.43 16.26
CA GLU A 326 -6.31 8.72 15.48
C GLU A 326 -6.11 7.21 15.54
N LEU A 327 -4.87 6.73 15.32
CA LEU A 327 -4.55 5.30 15.41
C LEU A 327 -4.93 4.71 16.79
N VAL A 328 -4.58 5.37 17.90
CA VAL A 328 -4.94 4.89 19.24
C VAL A 328 -6.45 4.83 19.43
N ASN A 329 -7.18 5.82 18.92
CA ASN A 329 -8.63 5.83 19.00
C ASN A 329 -9.25 4.67 18.21
N SER A 330 -8.79 4.44 16.98
CA SER A 330 -9.23 3.30 16.16
C SER A 330 -8.92 1.97 16.82
N LEU A 331 -7.74 1.80 17.43
CA LEU A 331 -7.40 0.59 18.19
C LEU A 331 -8.34 0.35 19.36
N LYS A 332 -8.60 1.39 20.16
CA LYS A 332 -9.52 1.33 21.31
C LYS A 332 -10.94 1.02 20.88
N GLU A 333 -11.42 1.63 19.81
CA GLU A 333 -12.74 1.37 19.24
C GLU A 333 -12.87 -0.09 18.78
N GLN A 334 -11.90 -0.59 18.02
CA GLN A 334 -11.92 -1.95 17.52
C GLN A 334 -11.82 -2.98 18.65
N ARG A 335 -10.98 -2.76 19.68
CA ARG A 335 -10.97 -3.64 20.86
C ARG A 335 -12.26 -3.54 21.68
N GLY A 336 -12.86 -2.35 21.81
CA GLY A 336 -14.15 -2.21 22.48
C GLY A 336 -15.28 -2.99 21.78
N ARG A 337 -15.19 -3.15 20.46
CA ARG A 337 -16.16 -3.90 19.66
C ARG A 337 -15.87 -5.40 19.57
N PHE A 338 -14.59 -5.78 19.44
CA PHE A 338 -14.18 -7.14 19.08
C PHE A 338 -13.15 -7.78 20.02
N GLY A 339 -12.54 -7.03 20.93
CA GLY A 339 -11.43 -7.47 21.79
C GLY A 339 -11.80 -8.48 22.88
N ASP A 340 -13.09 -8.58 23.22
CA ASP A 340 -13.61 -9.60 24.16
C ASP A 340 -14.04 -10.91 23.48
N SER A 341 -13.89 -11.02 22.14
CA SER A 341 -14.27 -12.22 21.37
C SER A 341 -13.45 -13.47 21.71
N VAL A 342 -12.44 -13.35 22.58
CA VAL A 342 -11.63 -14.46 23.11
C VAL A 342 -12.38 -15.28 24.17
N LYS A 343 -13.62 -14.93 24.55
CA LYS A 343 -14.44 -15.78 25.44
C LYS A 343 -14.73 -17.19 24.90
N ASP A 344 -14.46 -17.49 23.62
CA ASP A 344 -14.68 -18.81 23.01
C ASP A 344 -13.39 -19.58 22.65
N ARG A 345 -12.24 -19.27 23.26
CA ARG A 345 -11.02 -20.11 23.15
C ARG A 345 -10.47 -20.56 24.51
N GLU A 346 -11.34 -21.12 25.33
CA GLU A 346 -10.98 -22.26 26.18
C GLU A 346 -11.77 -23.47 25.68
N LEU A 347 -11.11 -24.39 24.98
CA LEU A 347 -11.36 -25.83 24.97
C LEU A 347 -10.20 -26.56 24.27
#